data_AF-A0A496QP11-F1
#
_entry.id   AF-A0A496QP11-F1
#
_cell.length_a   1.000
_cell.length_b   1.000
_cell.length_c   1.000
_cell.angle_alpha   90.00
_cell.angle_beta   90.00
_cell.angle_gamma   90.00
#
_symmetry.space_group_name_H-M   'P 1'
#
loop_
_entity.id
_entity.type
_entity.pdbx_description
1 polymer ?
#
loop_
_entity_poly.entity_id
_entity_poly.type
_entity_poly.pdbx_seq_one_letter_code
_entity_poly.pdbx_strand_id
1 'polypeptide(L)'
;MQDQHELLPYKNELFCLILSTIFFLLFVFTALTSSISLLEVVVANLIEIFNWTRSKACIIAGLLCFIVGIQSAVAQAGKIFPHWKDIYGSNFFETINYLTGSWMMPLSGFFAILFIGWIMEKKLVHEEFLKGTGLRFILKPWFFLV
;
A
#
# COMPACT_ATOMS: atom_id res chain seq x y z
N MET A 1 30.12 -50.01 -5.09
CA MET A 1 30.30 -48.55 -5.28
C MET A 1 29.04 -47.98 -5.94
N GLN A 2 27.87 -48.08 -5.29
CA GLN A 2 26.59 -47.71 -5.90
C GLN A 2 25.59 -47.21 -4.83
N ASP A 3 26.02 -46.38 -3.87
CA ASP A 3 25.15 -45.91 -2.75
C ASP A 3 25.29 -44.41 -2.44
N GLN A 4 25.88 -43.61 -3.33
CA GLN A 4 26.04 -42.15 -3.09
C GLN A 4 25.23 -41.25 -4.03
N HIS A 5 24.54 -41.79 -5.03
CA HIS A 5 23.74 -40.99 -5.97
C HIS A 5 22.26 -40.85 -5.58
N GLU A 6 21.76 -41.59 -4.58
CA GLU A 6 20.34 -41.61 -4.19
C GLU A 6 19.98 -40.73 -2.98
N LEU A 7 20.97 -40.23 -2.22
CA LEU A 7 20.75 -39.37 -1.04
C LEU A 7 20.85 -37.86 -1.34
N LEU A 8 21.15 -37.49 -2.58
CA LEU A 8 21.24 -36.09 -3.02
C LEU A 8 19.90 -35.37 -3.28
N PRO A 9 18.75 -36.01 -3.58
CA PRO A 9 17.49 -35.29 -3.80
C PRO A 9 16.86 -34.79 -2.49
N TYR A 10 16.90 -35.57 -1.40
CA TYR A 10 16.25 -35.22 -0.12
C TYR A 10 16.83 -33.95 0.54
N LYS A 11 18.15 -33.75 0.44
CA LYS A 11 18.82 -32.61 1.07
C LYS A 11 18.42 -31.27 0.43
N ASN A 12 18.14 -31.28 -0.88
CA ASN A 12 17.65 -30.11 -1.60
C ASN A 12 16.18 -29.84 -1.27
N GLU A 13 15.35 -30.89 -1.10
CA GLU A 13 13.95 -30.72 -0.69
C GLU A 13 13.83 -30.13 0.72
N LEU A 14 14.66 -30.60 1.67
CA LEU A 14 14.69 -30.04 3.02
C LEU A 14 15.15 -28.58 3.03
N PHE A 15 16.17 -28.23 2.24
CA PHE A 15 16.65 -26.86 2.11
C PHE A 15 15.57 -25.92 1.52
N CYS A 16 14.87 -26.36 0.47
CA CYS A 16 13.77 -25.61 -0.12
C CYS A 16 12.62 -25.38 0.88
N LEU A 17 12.28 -26.36 1.69
CA LEU A 17 11.22 -26.23 2.70
C LEU A 17 11.59 -25.23 3.80
N ILE A 18 12.83 -25.30 4.31
CA ILE A 18 13.35 -24.35 5.30
C ILE A 18 13.34 -22.93 4.72
N LEU A 19 13.86 -22.75 3.50
CA LEU A 19 13.92 -21.46 2.84
C LEU A 19 12.52 -20.88 2.58
N SER A 20 11.59 -21.71 2.09
CA SER A 20 10.19 -21.33 1.87
C SER A 20 9.51 -20.89 3.17
N THR A 21 9.70 -21.65 4.26
CA THR A 21 9.11 -21.34 5.57
C THR A 21 9.61 -19.99 6.09
N ILE A 22 10.92 -19.74 6.04
CA ILE A 22 11.51 -18.46 6.48
C ILE A 22 11.05 -17.31 5.57
N PHE A 23 11.00 -17.54 4.26
CA PHE A 23 10.52 -16.55 3.31
C PHE A 23 9.06 -16.14 3.58
N PHE A 24 8.15 -17.10 3.74
CA PHE A 24 6.75 -16.80 4.04
C PHE A 24 6.57 -16.16 5.40
N LEU A 25 7.36 -16.55 6.41
CA LEU A 25 7.35 -15.90 7.72
C LEU A 25 7.70 -14.41 7.59
N LEU A 26 8.82 -14.10 6.92
CA LEU A 26 9.24 -12.71 6.69
C LEU A 26 8.23 -11.95 5.83
N PHE A 27 7.67 -12.59 4.79
CA PHE A 27 6.64 -12.01 3.94
C PHE A 27 5.39 -11.62 4.74
N VAL A 28 4.94 -12.45 5.68
CA VAL A 28 3.81 -12.13 6.57
C VAL A 28 4.13 -10.90 7.44
N PHE A 29 5.33 -10.82 8.02
CA PHE A 29 5.74 -9.63 8.78
C PHE A 29 5.75 -8.37 7.90
N THR A 30 6.32 -8.44 6.70
CA THR A 30 6.34 -7.33 5.75
C THR A 30 4.93 -6.88 5.34
N ALA A 31 4.04 -7.84 5.04
CA ALA A 31 2.66 -7.57 4.69
C ALA A 31 1.88 -6.94 5.87
N LEU A 32 2.13 -7.41 7.09
CA LEU A 32 1.48 -6.91 8.30
C LEU A 32 1.89 -5.45 8.60
N THR A 33 3.18 -5.13 8.54
CA THR A 33 3.66 -3.75 8.74
C THR A 33 3.09 -2.78 7.70
N SER A 34 3.04 -3.20 6.43
CA SER A 34 2.45 -2.38 5.35
C SER A 34 0.96 -2.15 5.57
N SER A 35 0.24 -3.19 5.99
CA SER A 35 -1.20 -3.12 6.28
C SER A 35 -1.51 -2.20 7.46
N ILE A 36 -0.68 -2.21 8.51
CA ILE A 36 -0.83 -1.32 9.67
C ILE A 36 -0.69 0.15 9.25
N SER A 37 0.32 0.49 8.44
CA SER A 37 0.51 1.86 7.96
C SER A 37 -0.67 2.37 7.13
N LEU A 38 -1.28 1.51 6.31
CA LEU A 38 -2.46 1.88 5.52
C LEU A 38 -3.71 2.05 6.40
N LEU A 39 -3.90 1.18 7.39
CA LEU A 39 -5.04 1.27 8.31
C LEU A 39 -4.96 2.53 9.18
N GLU A 40 -3.78 2.92 9.65
CA GLU A 40 -3.60 4.11 10.51
C GLU A 40 -4.04 5.40 9.79
N VAL A 41 -3.77 5.53 8.48
CA VAL A 41 -4.23 6.69 7.69
C VAL A 41 -5.76 6.77 7.68
N VAL A 42 -6.44 5.64 7.50
CA VAL A 42 -7.92 5.59 7.52
C VAL A 42 -8.45 5.90 8.93
N VAL A 43 -7.84 5.32 9.97
CA VAL A 43 -8.25 5.52 11.37
C VAL A 43 -8.05 6.98 11.79
N ALA A 44 -6.92 7.59 11.45
CA ALA A 44 -6.64 9.01 11.73
C ALA A 44 -7.69 9.92 11.08
N ASN A 45 -8.01 9.68 9.81
CA ASN A 45 -9.03 10.44 9.09
C ASN A 45 -10.43 10.27 9.72
N LEU A 46 -10.80 9.06 10.17
CA LEU A 46 -12.07 8.83 10.86
C LEU A 46 -12.13 9.53 12.22
N ILE A 47 -11.02 9.56 12.97
CA ILE A 47 -10.94 10.27 14.24
C ILE A 47 -11.11 11.77 14.01
N GLU A 48 -10.46 12.34 13.00
CA GLU A 48 -10.53 13.77 12.70
C GLU A 48 -11.93 14.20 12.24
N ILE A 49 -12.55 13.46 11.32
CA ILE A 49 -13.87 13.79 10.77
C ILE A 49 -14.99 13.53 11.79
N PHE A 50 -14.97 12.39 12.48
CA PHE A 50 -16.09 11.94 13.32
C PHE A 50 -15.84 12.13 14.83
N ASN A 51 -14.67 12.63 15.25
CA ASN A 51 -14.27 12.81 16.65
C ASN A 51 -14.46 11.53 17.49
N TRP A 52 -14.19 10.36 16.91
CA TRP A 52 -14.32 9.07 17.59
C TRP A 52 -13.11 8.74 18.47
N THR A 53 -13.32 7.86 19.46
CA THR A 53 -12.22 7.26 20.23
C THR A 53 -11.40 6.32 19.34
N ARG A 54 -10.07 6.25 19.56
CA ARG A 54 -9.14 5.45 18.74
C ARG A 54 -9.59 4.00 18.59
N SER A 55 -10.01 3.37 19.69
CA SER A 55 -10.46 1.97 19.69
C SER A 55 -11.69 1.75 18.81
N LYS A 56 -12.66 2.67 18.86
CA LYS A 56 -13.87 2.59 18.03
C LYS A 56 -13.54 2.75 16.55
N ALA A 57 -12.72 3.75 16.21
CA ALA A 57 -12.30 4.00 14.83
C ALA A 57 -11.52 2.80 14.24
N CYS A 58 -10.62 2.20 15.02
CA CYS A 58 -9.85 1.02 14.60
C CYS A 58 -10.74 -0.19 14.31
N ILE A 59 -11.67 -0.52 15.22
CA ILE A 59 -12.57 -1.66 15.02
C ILE A 59 -13.47 -1.46 13.80
N ILE A 60 -14.03 -0.26 13.63
CA ILE A 60 -14.91 0.03 12.49
C ILE A 60 -14.11 0.01 11.17
N ALA A 61 -12.95 0.64 11.12
CA ALA A 61 -12.08 0.63 9.93
C ALA A 61 -11.68 -0.80 9.56
N GLY A 62 -11.23 -1.60 10.53
CA GLY A 62 -10.87 -3.00 10.31
C GLY A 62 -12.05 -3.83 9.81
N LEU A 63 -13.25 -3.64 10.35
CA LEU A 63 -14.45 -4.37 9.94
C LEU A 63 -14.89 -3.97 8.52
N LEU A 64 -14.82 -2.69 8.17
CA LEU A 64 -15.07 -2.22 6.80
C LEU A 64 -14.05 -2.80 5.81
N CYS A 65 -12.76 -2.76 6.14
CA CYS A 65 -11.71 -3.37 5.33
C CYS A 65 -11.93 -4.88 5.17
N PHE A 66 -12.37 -5.58 6.21
CA PHE A 66 -12.66 -7.01 6.15
C PHE A 66 -13.82 -7.33 5.21
N ILE A 67 -14.92 -6.57 5.26
CA ILE A 67 -16.08 -6.74 4.37
C ILE A 67 -15.66 -6.52 2.91
N VAL A 68 -14.96 -5.41 2.62
CA VAL A 68 -14.49 -5.08 1.27
C VAL A 68 -13.44 -6.09 0.78
N GLY A 69 -12.58 -6.57 1.68
CA GLY A 69 -11.58 -7.60 1.40
C GLY A 69 -12.20 -8.93 1.00
N ILE A 70 -13.25 -9.38 1.71
CA ILE A 70 -14.01 -10.59 1.35
C ILE A 70 -14.64 -10.42 -0.04
N GLN A 71 -15.29 -9.29 -0.30
CA GLN A 71 -15.89 -9.03 -1.61
C GLN A 71 -14.86 -9.08 -2.74
N SER A 72 -13.66 -8.54 -2.48
CA SER A 72 -12.54 -8.57 -3.43
C SER A 72 -12.02 -9.99 -3.69
N ALA A 73 -11.87 -10.80 -2.64
CA ALA A 73 -11.44 -12.19 -2.77
C ALA A 73 -12.46 -13.04 -3.55
N VAL A 74 -13.76 -12.84 -3.27
CA VAL A 74 -14.83 -13.57 -3.97
C VAL A 74 -14.97 -13.08 -5.42
N ALA A 75 -14.74 -11.79 -5.69
CA ALA A 75 -14.71 -11.26 -7.05
C ALA A 75 -13.58 -11.88 -7.89
N GLN A 76 -12.41 -12.13 -7.30
CA GLN A 76 -11.32 -12.83 -7.99
C GLN A 76 -11.67 -14.29 -8.32
N ALA A 77 -12.45 -14.96 -7.44
CA ALA A 77 -12.95 -16.31 -7.67
C ALA A 77 -14.07 -16.41 -8.75
N GLY A 78 -14.44 -15.30 -9.41
CA GLY A 78 -15.39 -15.28 -10.52
C GLY A 78 -16.86 -15.51 -10.15
N LYS A 79 -17.19 -15.53 -8.85
CA LYS A 79 -18.55 -15.80 -8.36
C LYS A 79 -19.43 -14.56 -8.26
N ILE A 80 -18.84 -13.36 -8.27
CA ILE A 80 -19.55 -12.08 -8.18
C ILE A 80 -19.16 -11.24 -9.40
N PHE A 81 -20.17 -10.69 -10.09
CA PHE A 81 -20.07 -9.94 -11.36
C PHE A 81 -19.50 -10.72 -12.57
N PRO A 82 -20.11 -11.85 -12.99
CA PRO A 82 -19.63 -12.64 -14.14
C PRO A 82 -19.53 -11.81 -15.43
N HIS A 83 -20.43 -10.85 -15.65
CA HIS A 83 -20.45 -9.99 -16.84
C HIS A 83 -19.49 -8.78 -16.77
N TRP A 84 -18.82 -8.55 -15.65
CA TRP A 84 -17.85 -7.43 -15.55
C TRP A 84 -16.64 -7.68 -16.43
N LYS A 85 -16.21 -8.94 -16.50
CA LYS A 85 -15.09 -9.37 -17.33
C LYS A 85 -15.38 -9.18 -18.82
N ASP A 86 -16.63 -9.34 -19.24
CA ASP A 86 -17.04 -9.14 -20.64
C ASP A 86 -16.99 -7.65 -21.04
N ILE A 87 -17.20 -6.73 -20.08
CA ILE A 87 -17.24 -5.28 -20.33
C ILE A 87 -15.85 -4.65 -20.21
N TYR A 88 -15.06 -5.06 -19.21
CA TYR A 88 -13.78 -4.43 -18.89
C TYR A 88 -12.55 -5.29 -19.20
N GLY A 89 -12.73 -6.54 -19.65
CA GLY A 89 -11.64 -7.48 -19.96
C GLY A 89 -10.91 -8.07 -18.75
N SER A 90 -11.11 -7.50 -17.55
CA SER A 90 -10.46 -7.88 -16.29
C SER A 90 -11.48 -8.12 -15.18
N ASN A 91 -11.07 -8.84 -14.12
CA ASN A 91 -11.92 -9.02 -12.95
C ASN A 91 -12.18 -7.68 -12.23
N PHE A 92 -13.26 -7.59 -11.45
CA PHE A 92 -13.60 -6.38 -10.70
C PHE A 92 -12.45 -5.89 -9.81
N PHE A 93 -11.80 -6.80 -9.08
CA PHE A 93 -10.65 -6.48 -8.22
C PHE A 93 -9.47 -5.87 -9.01
N GLU A 94 -9.15 -6.44 -10.17
CA GLU A 94 -8.07 -5.94 -11.03
C GLU A 94 -8.39 -4.55 -11.59
N THR A 95 -9.66 -4.32 -11.95
CA THR A 95 -10.13 -3.02 -12.45
C THR A 95 -9.95 -1.93 -11.39
N ILE A 96 -10.36 -2.19 -10.15
CA ILE A 96 -10.20 -1.23 -9.03
C ILE A 96 -8.72 -1.05 -8.68
N ASN A 97 -7.93 -2.12 -8.71
CA ASN A 97 -6.49 -2.05 -8.48
C ASN A 97 -5.79 -1.18 -9.54
N TYR A 98 -6.16 -1.34 -10.81
CA TYR A 98 -5.65 -0.51 -11.90
C TYR A 98 -6.08 0.96 -11.77
N LEU A 99 -7.35 1.22 -11.45
CA LEU A 99 -7.84 2.58 -11.22
C LEU A 99 -7.08 3.26 -10.07
N THR A 100 -6.90 2.56 -8.95
CA THR A 100 -6.21 3.12 -7.78
C THR A 100 -4.72 3.31 -8.04
N GLY A 101 -4.05 2.28 -8.54
CA GLY A 101 -2.61 2.27 -8.74
C GLY A 101 -2.14 3.18 -9.88
N SER A 102 -2.87 3.23 -10.99
CA SER A 102 -2.46 4.01 -12.17
C SER A 102 -3.04 5.41 -12.21
N TRP A 103 -4.21 5.66 -11.60
CA TRP A 103 -4.86 6.97 -11.67
C TRP A 103 -4.86 7.69 -10.33
N MET A 104 -5.33 7.05 -9.25
CA MET A 104 -5.47 7.75 -7.96
C MET A 104 -4.12 8.10 -7.34
N MET A 105 -3.11 7.22 -7.41
CA MET A 105 -1.77 7.51 -6.86
C MET A 105 -1.07 8.69 -7.57
N PRO A 106 -0.98 8.76 -8.90
CA PRO A 106 -0.39 9.94 -9.55
C PRO A 106 -1.20 11.21 -9.29
N LEU A 107 -2.53 11.09 -9.26
CA LEU A 107 -3.41 12.24 -9.04
C LEU A 107 -3.26 12.82 -7.63
N SER A 108 -3.10 11.99 -6.60
CA SER A 108 -2.87 12.47 -5.23
C SER A 108 -1.53 13.21 -5.10
N GLY A 109 -0.48 12.70 -5.74
CA GLY A 109 0.82 13.37 -5.80
C GLY A 109 0.77 14.69 -6.59
N PHE A 110 0.06 14.70 -7.71
CA PHE A 110 -0.13 15.90 -8.53
C PHE A 110 -0.82 17.02 -7.75
N PHE A 111 -1.91 16.71 -7.05
CA PHE A 111 -2.59 17.71 -6.21
C PHE A 111 -1.73 18.18 -5.03
N ALA A 112 -0.95 17.29 -4.41
CA ALA A 112 -0.02 17.68 -3.34
C ALA A 112 1.03 18.69 -3.83
N ILE A 113 1.65 18.42 -5.00
CA ILE A 113 2.65 19.32 -5.60
C ILE A 113 2.02 20.65 -6.00
N LEU A 114 0.84 20.63 -6.62
CA LEU A 114 0.13 21.85 -7.02
C LEU A 114 -0.24 22.72 -5.81
N PHE A 115 -0.70 22.09 -4.73
CA PHE A 115 -1.03 22.78 -3.48
C PHE A 115 0.20 23.42 -2.83
N ILE A 116 1.29 22.66 -2.68
CA ILE A 116 2.54 23.15 -2.09
C ILE A 116 3.16 24.24 -2.97
N GLY A 117 3.09 24.10 -4.29
CA GLY A 117 3.71 25.00 -5.24
C GLY A 117 3.02 26.34 -5.41
N TRP A 118 1.70 26.31 -5.56
CA TRP A 118 0.92 27.50 -5.91
C TRP A 118 0.11 28.05 -4.72
N ILE A 119 -0.51 27.19 -3.91
CA ILE A 119 -1.47 27.64 -2.89
C ILE A 119 -0.79 27.99 -1.56
N MET A 120 0.23 27.22 -1.16
CA MET A 120 0.88 27.41 0.14
C MET A 120 1.77 28.65 0.18
N GLU A 121 1.76 29.38 1.30
CA GLU A 121 2.63 30.55 1.47
C GLU A 121 4.12 30.17 1.39
N LYS A 122 4.85 30.82 0.47
CA LYS A 122 6.28 30.57 0.25
C LYS A 122 7.13 30.70 1.52
N LYS A 123 6.70 31.54 2.46
CA LYS A 123 7.36 31.74 3.76
C LYS A 123 7.22 30.49 4.64
N LEU A 124 6.03 29.91 4.72
CA LEU A 124 5.74 28.71 5.51
C LEU A 124 6.48 27.50 4.94
N VAL A 125 6.49 27.35 3.61
CA VAL A 125 7.28 26.33 2.91
C VAL A 125 8.78 26.46 3.20
N HIS A 126 9.31 27.69 3.17
CA HIS A 126 10.72 27.94 3.48
C HIS A 126 11.06 27.62 4.94
N GLU A 127 10.17 27.97 5.87
CA GLU A 127 10.38 27.73 7.32
C GLU A 127 10.36 26.23 7.64
N GLU A 128 9.37 25.49 7.14
CA GLU A 128 9.26 24.05 7.36
C GLU A 128 10.39 23.27 6.67
N PHE A 129 10.80 23.67 5.46
CA PHE A 129 11.96 23.06 4.79
C PHE A 129 13.26 23.27 5.58
N LEU A 130 13.44 24.44 6.19
CA LEU A 130 14.62 24.74 7.01
C LEU A 130 14.64 24.01 8.35
N LYS A 131 13.46 23.74 8.95
CA LYS A 131 13.35 22.90 10.15
C LYS A 131 13.75 21.45 9.87
N GLY A 132 13.42 20.95 8.68
CA GLY A 132 13.71 19.58 8.27
C GLY A 132 15.09 19.34 7.66
N THR A 133 15.77 20.36 7.13
CA THR A 133 17.05 20.17 6.42
C THR A 133 17.92 21.43 6.34
N GLY A 134 19.25 21.30 6.43
CA GLY A 134 20.20 22.41 6.29
C GLY A 134 20.55 22.84 4.86
N LEU A 135 20.01 22.14 3.84
CA LEU A 135 20.36 22.31 2.42
C LEU A 135 19.61 23.47 1.74
N ARG A 136 19.89 24.69 2.21
CA ARG A 136 19.21 25.94 1.82
C ARG A 136 19.30 26.30 0.33
N PHE A 137 20.21 25.69 -0.42
CA PHE A 137 20.47 26.00 -1.83
C PHE A 137 19.53 25.31 -2.83
N ILE A 138 18.90 24.18 -2.45
CA ILE A 138 18.00 23.41 -3.35
C ILE A 138 16.61 24.04 -3.44
N LEU A 139 16.21 24.81 -2.43
CA LEU A 139 14.93 25.55 -2.40
C LEU A 139 14.79 26.56 -3.53
N LYS A 140 15.87 27.28 -3.88
CA LYS A 140 15.83 28.33 -4.91
C LYS A 140 15.50 27.81 -6.31
N PRO A 141 16.19 26.79 -6.85
CA PRO A 141 15.82 26.21 -8.14
C PRO A 141 14.47 25.49 -8.08
N TRP A 142 14.08 24.90 -6.95
CA TRP A 142 12.77 24.26 -6.81
C TRP A 142 11.60 25.27 -6.92
N PHE A 143 11.69 26.44 -6.26
CA PHE A 143 10.72 27.54 -6.42
C PHE A 143 10.74 28.22 -7.80
N PHE A 144 11.77 27.97 -8.61
CA PHE A 144 11.84 28.48 -9.98
C PHE A 144 11.18 27.52 -10.97
N LEU A 145 11.18 26.22 -10.65
CA LEU A 145 10.63 25.15 -11.49
C LEU A 145 9.13 24.91 -11.24
N VAL A 146 8.67 25.26 -10.03
CA VAL A 146 7.27 25.24 -9.59
C VAL A 146 6.66 26.62 -9.72
#